data_AF-A0A953UHM8-F1
#
_entry.id   AF-A0A953UHM8-F1
#
_cell.length_a   1.000
_cell.length_b   1.000
_cell.length_c   1.000
_cell.angle_alpha   90.00
_cell.angle_beta   90.00
_cell.angle_gamma   90.00
#
_symmetry.space_group_name_H-M   'P 1'
#
loop_
_entity.id
_entity.type
_entity.pdbx_description
1 polymer ?
#
loop_
_entity_poly.entity_id
_entity_poly.type
_entity_poly.pdbx_seq_one_letter_code
_entity_poly.pdbx_strand_id
1 'polypeptide(L)' 'MTVEAIKEAIAHLSEADRRQLADWFEELEERAWDEEIKRDFSPGGRGMPLLAELEREIGDGKTRPIEEVCAERRKQKA' A
#
# COMPACT_ATOMS: atom_id res chain seq x y z
N MET A 1 3.16 2.38 29.37
CA MET A 1 3.99 1.36 28.69
C MET A 1 4.78 2.08 27.60
N THR A 2 6.10 1.89 27.52
CA THR A 2 6.95 2.53 26.50
C THR A 2 7.18 1.60 25.32
N VAL A 3 7.59 2.14 24.17
CA VAL A 3 7.97 1.32 23.01
C VAL A 3 9.12 0.37 23.36
N GLU A 4 10.06 0.84 24.17
CA GLU A 4 11.19 0.05 24.67
C GLU A 4 10.70 -1.13 25.52
N ALA A 5 9.75 -0.92 26.42
CA ALA A 5 9.19 -2.00 27.22
C ALA A 5 8.46 -3.05 26.37
N ILE A 6 7.82 -2.63 25.27
CA ILE A 6 7.18 -3.55 24.31
C ILE A 6 8.24 -4.35 23.54
N LYS A 7 9.31 -3.70 23.07
CA LYS A 7 10.43 -4.37 22.39
C LYS A 7 11.06 -5.44 23.29
N GLU A 8 11.29 -5.11 24.55
CA GLU A 8 11.79 -6.07 25.55
C GLU A 8 10.82 -7.24 25.73
N ALA A 9 9.51 -6.99 25.86
CA ALA A 9 8.51 -8.05 25.96
C ALA A 9 8.52 -8.99 24.73
N ILE A 10 8.63 -8.41 23.52
CA ILE A 10 8.71 -9.17 22.26
C ILE A 10 9.99 -10.04 22.21
N ALA A 11 11.10 -9.56 22.76
CA ALA A 11 12.35 -10.30 22.79
C ALA A 11 12.25 -11.61 23.61
N HIS A 12 11.34 -11.66 24.59
CA HIS A 12 11.11 -12.84 25.43
C HIS A 12 10.13 -13.86 24.81
N LEU A 13 9.48 -13.54 23.70
CA LEU A 13 8.57 -14.45 23.01
C LEU A 13 9.32 -15.63 22.37
N SER A 14 8.62 -16.75 22.16
CA SER A 14 9.13 -17.82 21.32
C SER A 14 9.24 -17.36 19.86
N GLU A 15 9.99 -18.07 19.03
CA GLU A 15 10.06 -17.74 17.60
C GLU A 15 8.70 -17.82 16.90
N ALA A 16 7.88 -18.82 17.27
CA ALA A 16 6.53 -18.98 16.73
C ALA A 16 5.64 -17.79 17.09
N ASP A 17 5.67 -17.36 18.35
CA ASP A 17 4.86 -16.22 18.81
C ASP A 17 5.34 -14.90 18.19
N ARG A 18 6.65 -14.73 17.97
CA ARG A 18 7.17 -13.56 17.24
C ARG A 18 6.70 -13.51 15.81
N ARG A 19 6.62 -14.66 15.11
CA ARG A 19 6.07 -14.73 13.75
C ARG A 19 4.59 -14.38 13.74
N GLN A 20 3.81 -14.98 14.63
CA GLN A 20 2.38 -14.65 14.76
C GLN A 20 2.15 -13.16 15.03
N LEU A 21 2.99 -12.54 15.88
CA LEU A 21 2.92 -11.11 16.15
C LEU A 21 3.30 -10.27 14.92
N ALA A 22 4.29 -10.70 14.15
CA ALA A 22 4.68 -10.03 12.91
C ALA A 22 3.55 -10.07 11.87
N ASP A 23 2.93 -11.23 11.67
CA ASP A 23 1.79 -11.41 10.75
C ASP A 23 0.63 -10.49 11.16
N TRP A 24 0.29 -10.44 12.45
CA TRP A 24 -0.74 -9.53 12.95
C TRP A 24 -0.39 -8.04 12.76
N PHE A 25 0.89 -7.68 12.90
CA PHE A 25 1.33 -6.30 12.71
C PHE A 25 1.24 -5.89 11.24
N GLU A 26 1.56 -6.79 10.31
CA GLU A 26 1.33 -6.59 8.87
C GLU A 26 -0.16 -6.34 8.58
N GLU A 27 -1.06 -7.17 9.10
CA GLU A 27 -2.52 -6.96 8.97
C GLU A 27 -3.00 -5.65 9.60
N LEU A 28 -2.32 -5.16 10.64
CA LEU A 28 -2.64 -3.86 11.26
C LEU A 28 -2.27 -2.71 10.33
N GLU A 29 -1.08 -2.74 9.75
CA GLU A 29 -0.60 -1.72 8.81
C GLU A 29 -1.39 -1.76 7.50
N GLU A 30 -1.73 -2.94 6.98
CA GLU A 30 -2.60 -3.09 5.80
C GLU A 30 -3.96 -2.41 6.02
N ARG A 31 -4.60 -2.63 7.18
CA ARG A 31 -5.86 -1.96 7.51
C ARG A 31 -5.73 -0.45 7.65
N ALA A 32 -4.63 0.04 8.23
CA ALA A 32 -4.37 1.47 8.33
C ALA A 32 -4.23 2.09 6.93
N TRP A 33 -3.55 1.38 6.03
CA TRP A 33 -3.40 1.80 4.64
C TRP A 33 -4.73 1.81 3.88
N ASP A 34 -5.58 0.79 4.06
CA ASP A 34 -6.93 0.75 3.49
C ASP A 34 -7.78 1.95 3.92
N GLU A 35 -7.73 2.30 5.21
CA GLU A 35 -8.47 3.46 5.73
C GLU A 35 -7.90 4.79 5.21
N GLU A 36 -6.58 4.90 5.06
CA GLU A 36 -5.96 6.07 4.44
C GLU A 36 -6.39 6.22 2.98
N ILE A 37 -6.37 5.15 2.19
CA ILE A 37 -6.85 5.15 0.80
C ILE A 37 -8.32 5.58 0.73
N LYS A 38 -9.20 5.01 1.58
CA LYS A 38 -10.62 5.40 1.62
C LYS A 38 -10.79 6.89 1.91
N ARG A 39 -10.04 7.42 2.88
CA ARG A 39 -10.09 8.85 3.22
C ARG A 39 -9.59 9.71 2.06
N ASP A 40 -8.47 9.33 1.46
CA ASP A 40 -7.83 10.10 0.41
C ASP A 40 -8.69 10.18 -0.85
N PHE A 41 -9.40 9.12 -1.20
CA PHE A 41 -10.29 9.08 -2.37
C PHE A 41 -11.78 9.31 -2.03
N SER A 42 -12.08 9.77 -0.82
CA SER A 42 -13.41 10.26 -0.47
C SER A 42 -13.69 11.65 -1.08
N PRO A 43 -14.97 12.10 -1.17
CA PRO A 43 -15.28 13.43 -1.66
C PRO A 43 -14.55 14.54 -0.88
N GLY A 44 -13.77 15.35 -1.58
CA GLY A 44 -12.92 16.40 -0.97
C GLY A 44 -11.60 15.87 -0.38
N GLY A 45 -11.35 14.57 -0.47
CA GLY A 45 -10.10 13.93 -0.12
C GLY A 45 -8.95 14.34 -1.04
N ARG A 46 -7.72 14.13 -0.56
CA ARG A 46 -6.49 14.55 -1.24
C ARG A 46 -6.20 13.82 -2.56
N GLY A 47 -6.85 12.68 -2.80
CA GLY A 47 -6.76 11.90 -4.03
C GLY A 47 -7.65 12.44 -5.16
N MET A 48 -8.66 13.27 -4.85
CA MET A 48 -9.58 13.78 -5.87
C MET A 48 -8.90 14.64 -6.95
N PRO A 49 -7.96 15.55 -6.62
CA PRO A 49 -7.21 16.28 -7.65
C PRO A 49 -6.38 15.37 -8.55
N LEU A 50 -5.82 14.28 -8.01
CA LEU A 50 -5.05 13.30 -8.77
C LEU A 50 -5.94 12.51 -9.74
N LEU A 51 -7.15 12.15 -9.31
CA LEU A 51 -8.13 11.50 -10.20
C LEU A 51 -8.55 12.44 -11.35
N ALA A 52 -8.83 13.71 -11.05
CA ALA A 52 -9.20 14.68 -12.07
C ALA A 52 -8.07 14.91 -13.09
N GLU A 53 -6.81 14.90 -12.63
CA GLU A 53 -5.65 14.94 -13.50
C GLU A 53 -5.53 13.69 -14.38
N LEU A 54 -5.70 12.50 -13.79
CA LEU A 54 -5.66 11.23 -14.52
C LEU A 54 -6.75 11.15 -15.59
N GLU A 55 -7.98 11.56 -15.28
CA GLU A 55 -9.09 11.62 -16.25
C GLU A 55 -8.76 12.53 -17.43
N ARG A 56 -8.15 13.69 -17.17
CA ARG A 56 -7.68 14.61 -18.21
C ARG A 56 -6.60 13.97 -19.07
N GLU A 57 -5.62 13.28 -18.47
CA GLU A 57 -4.55 12.61 -19.21
C GLU A 57 -5.07 11.47 -20.09
N ILE A 58 -6.08 10.73 -19.63
CA ILE A 58 -6.78 9.73 -20.43
C ILE A 58 -7.47 10.40 -21.62
N GLY A 59 -8.19 11.50 -21.39
CA GLY A 59 -8.85 12.27 -22.45
C GLY A 59 -7.88 12.85 -23.48
N ASP A 60 -6.69 13.27 -23.03
CA ASP A 60 -5.60 13.78 -23.87
C ASP A 60 -4.82 12.68 -24.61
N GLY A 61 -5.12 11.39 -24.36
CA GLY A 61 -4.39 10.27 -24.95
C GLY A 61 -2.95 10.14 -24.44
N LYS A 62 -2.65 10.65 -23.24
CA LYS A 62 -1.33 10.58 -22.60
C LYS A 62 -1.11 9.28 -21.81
N THR A 63 -2.09 8.39 -21.80
CA THR A 63 -2.02 7.09 -21.14
C THR A 63 -1.86 5.97 -22.16
N ARG A 64 -1.37 4.82 -21.69
CA ARG A 64 -1.25 3.59 -22.49
C ARG A 64 -1.92 2.44 -21.75
N PRO A 65 -2.51 1.47 -22.46
CA PRO A 65 -3.04 0.25 -21.84
C PRO A 65 -1.96 -0.46 -21.02
N ILE A 66 -2.33 -0.94 -19.84
CA ILE A 66 -1.39 -1.60 -18.92
C ILE A 66 -0.85 -2.91 -19.50
N GLU A 67 -1.62 -3.57 -20.36
CA GLU A 67 -1.26 -4.81 -21.04
C GLU A 67 -0.05 -4.63 -21.96
N GLU A 68 0.00 -3.50 -22.69
CA GLU A 68 1.13 -3.17 -23.57
C GLU A 68 2.41 -3.01 -22.76
N VAL A 69 2.35 -2.22 -21.69
CA VAL A 69 3.50 -1.96 -20.80
C VAL A 69 3.97 -3.25 -20.13
N CYS A 70 3.03 -4.08 -19.66
CA CYS A 70 3.34 -5.38 -19.07
C CYS A 70 3.99 -6.33 -20.08
N ALA A 71 3.51 -6.37 -21.32
CA ALA A 71 4.07 -7.21 -22.38
C ALA A 71 5.49 -6.78 -22.76
N GLU A 72 5.75 -5.48 -22.86
CA GLU A 72 7.10 -4.93 -23.11
C GLU A 72 8.09 -5.33 -22.02
N ARG A 73 7.72 -5.15 -20.74
CA ARG A 73 8.59 -5.52 -19.62
C ARG A 73 8.89 -7.02 -19.56
N ARG A 74 7.95 -7.88 -19.96
CA ARG A 74 8.18 -9.33 -20.04
C ARG A 74 9.19 -9.67 -21.13
N LYS A 75 9.13 -9.01 -22.29
CA LYS A 75 10.09 -9.19 -23.39
C LYS A 75 11.50 -8.71 -23.03
N GLN A 76 11.64 -7.66 -22.21
CA GLN A 76 12.94 -7.16 -21.77
C GLN A 76 13.66 -8.05 -20.75
N LYS A 77 12.93 -8.95 -20.09
CA LYS A 77 13.48 -9.89 -19.10
C LYS A 77 13.81 -11.28 -19.68
N ALA A 78 13.51 -11.50 -20.96
CA ALA A 78 13.79 -12.74 -21.70
C ALA A 78 15.04 -12.56 -22.56
#